data_AF-A0A345Z324-F1
#
_entry.id   AF-A0A345Z324-F1
#
_cell.length_a   1.000
_cell.length_b   1.000
_cell.length_c   1.000
_cell.angle_alpha   90.00
_cell.angle_beta   90.00
_cell.angle_gamma   90.00
#
_symmetry.space_group_name_H-M   'P 1'
#
loop_
_entity.id
_entity.type
_entity.pdbx_description
1 polymer ?
#
loop_
_entity_poly.entity_id
_entity_poly.type
_entity_poly.pdbx_seq_one_letter_code
_entity_poly.pdbx_strand_id
1 'polypeptide(L)'
;MRVITKKIVTTMFLLVLYFIYSAFLKEFQESNSVLFSLFDPFKLLILAFIFGIIVSTFNSIFLGWIKNISTYQKNRNSYLLTDFDQTIEGLKKAQVFLKSNKISELKNQLALLNKLTYRPIFMSVLINDLIKEIIAQKDLSSFEILIDKCILQISEIKSIEENRLQEHKKQALFDFKRSYEYNSQGSKFYIDYYENKQELNIKTKRSEWNLLALQMLRFYPILIFSVLISLIACMLFAPLAIFVIKKDIFIILATAFVFCSTCVAIIWHSIYLFKNKNSKILFKKAIIFYTILIIMALNLVWCFFNIKNSLSNNIATDSQERLFNFLFEILYCVLSTALLAYVFTTLIELFRDVYLNKIILWEGIIIPSVVFLTISLVNLLNIAVFNSAVTFNVNLLIMSIYWVSVWFMTPILKF
;
A
#
# COMPACT_ATOMS: atom_id res chain seq x y z
N MET A 1 4.09 3.71 2.35
CA MET A 1 2.61 3.73 2.25
C MET A 1 1.95 4.57 3.35
N ARG A 2 2.61 4.79 4.49
CA ARG A 2 2.14 5.67 5.59
C ARG A 2 1.63 7.04 5.14
N VAL A 3 2.28 7.66 4.14
CA VAL A 3 1.87 8.96 3.56
C VAL A 3 0.47 8.89 2.93
N ILE A 4 0.13 7.78 2.26
CA ILE A 4 -1.19 7.61 1.63
C ILE A 4 -2.27 7.54 2.72
N THR A 5 -2.04 6.76 3.79
CA THR A 5 -2.94 6.68 4.94
C THR A 5 -3.17 8.06 5.56
N LYS A 6 -2.09 8.84 5.77
CA LYS A 6 -2.19 10.22 6.28
C LYS A 6 -3.02 11.12 5.35
N LYS A 7 -2.80 11.04 4.03
CA LYS A 7 -3.59 11.81 3.04
C LYS A 7 -5.07 11.46 3.10
N ILE A 8 -5.43 10.17 3.19
CA ILE A 8 -6.84 9.73 3.29
C ILE A 8 -7.49 10.32 4.56
N VAL A 9 -6.80 10.24 5.69
CA VAL A 9 -7.27 10.82 6.96
C VAL A 9 -7.46 12.33 6.85
N THR A 10 -6.48 13.07 6.29
CA THR A 10 -6.58 14.51 6.06
C THR A 10 -7.76 14.88 5.16
N THR A 11 -7.98 14.13 4.07
CA THR A 11 -9.15 14.34 3.20
C THR A 11 -10.46 14.23 3.97
N MET A 12 -10.60 13.23 4.85
CA MET A 12 -11.83 13.06 5.63
C MET A 12 -12.05 14.17 6.65
N PHE A 13 -11.00 14.64 7.33
CA PHE A 13 -11.13 15.81 8.21
C PHE A 13 -11.55 17.06 7.44
N LEU A 14 -10.95 17.32 6.28
CA LEU A 14 -11.31 18.47 5.45
C LEU A 14 -12.76 18.35 4.93
N LEU A 15 -13.21 17.14 4.59
CA LEU A 15 -14.57 16.90 4.14
C LEU A 15 -15.58 17.20 5.27
N VAL A 16 -15.34 16.72 6.49
CA VAL A 16 -16.19 17.04 7.64
C VAL A 16 -16.15 18.54 7.95
N LEU A 17 -14.97 19.16 7.92
CA LEU A 17 -14.80 20.60 8.15
C LEU A 17 -15.52 21.44 7.08
N TYR A 18 -15.53 20.99 5.82
CA TYR A 18 -16.29 21.62 4.75
C TYR A 18 -17.80 21.64 5.05
N PHE A 19 -18.36 20.55 5.54
CA PHE A 19 -19.79 20.48 5.90
C PHE A 19 -20.11 21.29 7.15
N ILE A 20 -19.25 21.28 8.18
CA ILE A 20 -19.40 22.12 9.37
C ILE A 20 -19.35 23.60 8.98
N TYR A 21 -18.36 23.99 8.17
CA TYR A 21 -18.22 25.36 7.68
C TYR A 21 -19.44 25.78 6.85
N SER A 22 -19.93 24.89 5.98
CA SER A 22 -21.13 25.16 5.17
C SER A 22 -22.39 25.34 6.02
N ALA A 23 -22.55 24.56 7.10
CA ALA A 23 -23.68 24.71 8.01
C ALA A 23 -23.58 26.01 8.82
N PHE A 24 -22.40 26.34 9.34
CA PHE A 24 -22.11 27.61 10.01
C PHE A 24 -22.44 28.81 9.11
N LEU A 25 -22.02 28.77 7.83
CA LEU A 25 -22.33 29.86 6.89
C LEU A 25 -23.83 30.03 6.64
N LYS A 26 -24.59 28.95 6.64
CA LYS A 26 -26.04 29.00 6.40
C LYS A 26 -26.78 29.82 7.46
N GLU A 27 -26.26 29.88 8.70
CA GLU A 27 -26.82 30.72 9.77
C GLU A 27 -26.67 32.23 9.48
N PHE A 28 -25.65 32.62 8.72
CA PHE A 28 -25.43 34.02 8.30
C PHE A 28 -26.21 34.41 7.05
N GLN A 29 -26.72 33.44 6.29
CA GLN A 29 -27.42 33.70 5.04
C GLN A 29 -28.68 34.57 5.27
N GLU A 30 -29.39 34.34 6.37
CA GLU A 30 -30.60 35.08 6.74
C GLU A 30 -30.32 36.26 7.69
N SER A 31 -29.23 36.19 8.48
CA SER A 31 -28.94 37.16 9.55
C SER A 31 -27.92 38.25 9.17
N ASN A 32 -26.99 37.99 8.24
CA ASN A 32 -25.96 38.94 7.84
C ASN A 32 -25.38 38.65 6.44
N SER A 33 -25.99 39.27 5.42
CA SER A 33 -25.61 39.08 4.00
C SER A 33 -24.17 39.50 3.68
N VAL A 34 -23.61 40.48 4.41
CA VAL A 34 -22.23 40.94 4.22
C VAL A 34 -21.25 39.86 4.69
N LEU A 35 -21.43 39.33 5.91
CA LEU A 35 -20.61 38.24 6.42
C LEU A 35 -20.72 36.98 5.54
N PHE A 36 -21.94 36.63 5.13
CA PHE A 36 -22.15 35.50 4.21
C PHE A 36 -21.37 35.69 2.89
N SER A 37 -21.49 36.85 2.25
CA SER A 37 -20.81 37.13 0.97
C SER A 37 -19.27 37.13 1.09
N LEU A 38 -18.74 37.52 2.25
CA LEU A 38 -17.30 37.56 2.51
C LEU A 38 -16.72 36.16 2.76
N PHE A 39 -17.49 35.29 3.42
CA PHE A 39 -17.02 33.97 3.84
C PHE A 39 -17.40 32.82 2.89
N ASP A 40 -18.43 32.96 2.04
CA ASP A 40 -18.84 31.95 1.06
C ASP A 40 -17.72 31.52 0.09
N PRO A 41 -16.86 32.43 -0.45
CA PRO A 41 -15.77 32.02 -1.32
C PRO A 41 -14.76 31.04 -0.68
N PHE A 42 -14.58 31.08 0.65
CA PHE A 42 -13.67 30.15 1.33
C PHE A 42 -14.17 28.70 1.32
N LYS A 43 -15.47 28.48 1.13
CA LYS A 43 -16.04 27.13 0.95
C LYS A 43 -15.46 26.47 -0.30
N LEU A 44 -15.33 27.22 -1.40
CA LEU A 44 -14.70 26.76 -2.63
C LEU A 44 -13.20 26.51 -2.45
N LEU A 45 -12.52 27.31 -1.64
CA LEU A 45 -11.11 27.11 -1.30
C LEU A 45 -10.89 25.79 -0.54
N ILE A 46 -11.71 25.50 0.48
CA ILE A 46 -11.66 24.21 1.20
C ILE A 46 -11.92 23.05 0.24
N LEU A 47 -12.92 23.18 -0.63
CA LEU A 47 -13.23 22.16 -1.65
C LEU A 47 -12.06 21.95 -2.62
N ALA A 48 -11.39 23.01 -3.05
CA ALA A 48 -10.20 22.93 -3.90
C ALA A 48 -9.05 22.20 -3.20
N PHE A 49 -8.83 22.42 -1.90
CA PHE A 49 -7.86 21.64 -1.12
C PHE A 49 -8.21 20.15 -1.05
N ILE A 50 -9.48 19.81 -0.82
CA ILE A 50 -9.96 18.42 -0.83
C ILE A 50 -9.64 17.77 -2.18
N PHE A 51 -10.04 18.40 -3.29
CA PHE A 51 -9.77 17.87 -4.63
C PHE A 51 -8.27 17.78 -4.92
N GLY A 52 -7.46 18.76 -4.51
CA GLY A 52 -6.01 18.72 -4.67
C GLY A 52 -5.37 17.50 -3.99
N ILE A 53 -5.80 17.17 -2.76
CA ILE A 53 -5.31 15.98 -2.05
C ILE A 53 -5.82 14.70 -2.72
N ILE A 54 -7.09 14.63 -3.12
CA ILE A 54 -7.67 13.47 -3.81
C ILE A 54 -6.91 13.19 -5.11
N VAL A 55 -6.75 14.20 -5.98
CA VAL A 55 -6.03 14.07 -7.25
C VAL A 55 -4.57 13.67 -7.01
N SER A 56 -3.88 14.30 -6.07
CA SER A 56 -2.51 13.92 -5.70
C SER A 56 -2.42 12.46 -5.23
N THR A 57 -3.38 12.01 -4.43
CA THR A 57 -3.44 10.64 -3.89
C THR A 57 -3.73 9.65 -5.02
N PHE A 58 -4.73 9.93 -5.86
CA PHE A 58 -5.06 9.12 -7.03
C PHE A 58 -3.87 8.98 -7.99
N ASN A 59 -3.16 10.08 -8.26
CA ASN A 59 -1.96 10.08 -9.10
C ASN A 59 -0.86 9.20 -8.50
N SER A 60 -0.64 9.27 -7.19
CA SER A 60 0.38 8.46 -6.51
C SER A 60 0.06 6.95 -6.48
N ILE A 61 -1.22 6.59 -6.43
CA ILE A 61 -1.71 5.21 -6.30
C ILE A 61 -1.82 4.54 -7.68
N PHE A 62 -2.42 5.22 -8.67
CA PHE A 62 -2.77 4.64 -9.97
C PHE A 62 -1.88 5.13 -11.12
N LEU A 63 -1.62 6.44 -11.24
CA LEU A 63 -0.87 6.97 -12.39
C LEU A 63 0.61 6.57 -12.38
N GLY A 64 1.20 6.29 -11.21
CA GLY A 64 2.57 5.76 -11.13
C GLY A 64 2.75 4.46 -11.93
N TRP A 65 1.76 3.56 -11.85
CA TRP A 65 1.77 2.29 -12.59
C TRP A 65 1.57 2.52 -14.08
N ILE A 66 0.63 3.38 -14.45
CA ILE A 66 0.37 3.74 -15.86
C ILE A 66 1.60 4.39 -16.49
N LYS A 67 2.26 5.32 -15.78
CA LYS A 67 3.49 5.96 -16.24
C LYS A 67 4.61 4.93 -16.45
N ASN A 68 4.76 3.98 -15.54
CA ASN A 68 5.75 2.91 -15.66
C ASN A 68 5.47 2.02 -16.88
N ILE A 69 4.21 1.66 -17.12
CA ILE A 69 3.79 0.88 -18.31
C ILE A 69 4.05 1.66 -19.60
N SER A 70 3.65 2.94 -19.64
CA SER A 70 3.87 3.80 -20.80
C SER A 70 5.37 3.97 -21.10
N THR A 71 6.19 4.17 -20.07
CA THR A 71 7.65 4.26 -20.20
C THR A 71 8.24 2.95 -20.71
N TYR A 72 7.77 1.81 -20.18
CA TYR A 72 8.16 0.49 -20.66
C TYR A 72 7.84 0.30 -22.14
N GLN A 73 6.60 0.60 -22.55
CA GLN A 73 6.16 0.47 -23.94
C GLN A 73 6.96 1.36 -24.88
N LYS A 74 7.24 2.61 -24.47
CA LYS A 74 8.02 3.56 -25.27
C LYS A 74 9.44 3.05 -25.53
N ASN A 75 10.10 2.47 -24.52
CA ASN A 75 11.48 2.05 -24.62
C ASN A 75 11.67 0.60 -25.07
N ARG A 76 10.60 -0.19 -25.15
CA ARG A 76 10.64 -1.63 -25.45
C ARG A 76 11.44 -1.98 -26.71
N ASN A 77 11.27 -1.19 -27.78
CA ASN A 77 11.99 -1.43 -29.02
C ASN A 77 13.50 -1.24 -28.82
N SER A 78 13.93 -0.18 -28.12
CA SER A 78 15.33 0.04 -27.75
C SER A 78 15.89 -1.11 -26.91
N TYR A 79 15.09 -1.57 -25.93
CA TYR A 79 15.47 -2.68 -25.07
C TYR A 79 15.81 -3.94 -25.86
N LEU A 80 14.91 -4.32 -26.78
CA LEU A 80 15.05 -5.48 -27.64
C LEU A 80 16.17 -5.36 -28.66
N LEU A 81 16.36 -4.17 -29.23
CA LEU A 81 17.35 -3.95 -30.28
C LEU A 81 18.79 -3.96 -29.74
N THR A 82 19.01 -3.40 -28.56
CA THR A 82 20.38 -3.16 -28.06
C THR A 82 20.53 -3.24 -26.54
N ASP A 83 19.61 -2.68 -25.76
CA ASP A 83 19.91 -2.44 -24.34
C ASP A 83 20.02 -3.73 -23.51
N PHE A 84 19.27 -4.80 -23.86
CA PHE A 84 19.42 -6.09 -23.17
C PHE A 84 20.84 -6.67 -23.32
N ASP A 85 21.38 -6.66 -24.53
CA ASP A 85 22.70 -7.21 -24.83
C ASP A 85 23.81 -6.37 -24.18
N GLN A 86 23.70 -5.03 -24.26
CA GLN A 86 24.62 -4.13 -23.57
C GLN A 86 24.62 -4.36 -22.05
N THR A 87 23.45 -4.60 -21.48
CA THR A 87 23.31 -4.88 -20.04
C THR A 87 23.95 -6.21 -19.66
N ILE A 88 23.68 -7.27 -20.42
CA ILE A 88 24.24 -8.61 -20.18
C ILE A 88 25.76 -8.59 -20.34
N GLU A 89 26.28 -8.00 -21.41
CA GLU A 89 27.71 -7.88 -21.65
C GLU A 89 28.38 -7.05 -20.55
N GLY A 90 27.74 -5.95 -20.14
CA GLY A 90 28.25 -5.10 -19.08
C GLY A 90 28.34 -5.80 -17.72
N LEU A 91 27.37 -6.66 -17.39
CA LEU A 91 27.40 -7.49 -16.19
C LEU A 91 28.46 -8.59 -16.27
N LYS A 92 28.64 -9.23 -17.44
CA LYS A 92 29.73 -10.20 -17.66
C LYS A 92 31.11 -9.56 -17.48
N LYS A 93 31.32 -8.35 -18.02
CA LYS A 93 32.56 -7.58 -17.80
C LYS A 93 32.78 -7.28 -16.32
N ALA A 94 31.73 -6.83 -15.61
CA ALA A 94 31.82 -6.59 -14.17
C ALA A 94 32.19 -7.85 -13.39
N GLN A 95 31.63 -9.01 -13.76
CA GLN A 95 31.98 -10.29 -13.16
C GLN A 95 33.44 -10.67 -13.38
N VAL A 96 33.97 -10.47 -14.60
CA VAL A 96 35.38 -10.73 -14.91
C VAL A 96 36.31 -9.84 -14.07
N PHE A 97 35.99 -8.55 -13.94
CA PHE A 97 36.77 -7.62 -13.10
C PHE A 97 36.69 -7.97 -11.61
N LEU A 98 35.53 -8.46 -11.16
CA LEU A 98 35.34 -8.95 -9.80
C LEU A 98 36.20 -10.20 -9.52
N LYS A 99 36.17 -11.20 -10.41
CA LYS A 99 36.98 -12.43 -10.31
C LYS A 99 38.49 -12.17 -10.33
N SER A 100 38.91 -11.20 -11.15
CA SER A 100 40.32 -10.82 -11.27
C SER A 100 40.76 -9.79 -10.21
N ASN A 101 39.89 -9.44 -9.26
CA ASN A 101 40.12 -8.47 -8.19
C ASN A 101 40.56 -7.08 -8.69
N LYS A 102 40.11 -6.67 -9.89
CA LYS A 102 40.45 -5.40 -10.52
C LYS A 102 39.44 -4.31 -10.16
N ILE A 103 39.54 -3.81 -8.93
CA ILE A 103 38.54 -2.90 -8.32
C ILE A 103 38.36 -1.59 -9.11
N SER A 104 39.43 -1.01 -9.66
CA SER A 104 39.35 0.24 -10.44
C SER A 104 38.49 0.07 -11.70
N GLU A 105 38.72 -1.02 -12.43
CA GLU A 105 37.98 -1.35 -13.65
C GLU A 105 36.53 -1.71 -13.33
N LEU A 106 36.31 -2.42 -12.22
CA LEU A 106 34.97 -2.70 -11.70
C LEU A 106 34.20 -1.41 -11.40
N LYS A 107 34.81 -0.41 -10.76
CA LYS A 107 34.16 0.91 -10.50
C LYS A 107 33.74 1.60 -11.79
N ASN A 108 34.62 1.62 -12.80
CA ASN A 108 34.31 2.22 -14.10
C ASN A 108 33.15 1.47 -14.78
N GLN A 109 33.16 0.14 -14.72
CA GLN A 109 32.11 -0.68 -15.29
C GLN A 109 30.76 -0.46 -14.59
N LEU A 110 30.74 -0.34 -13.26
CA LEU A 110 29.53 -0.02 -12.50
C LEU A 110 28.99 1.37 -12.88
N ALA A 111 29.86 2.36 -13.11
CA ALA A 111 29.44 3.69 -13.58
C ALA A 111 28.80 3.65 -14.97
N LEU A 112 29.31 2.81 -15.88
CA LEU A 112 28.69 2.58 -17.20
C LEU A 112 27.33 1.90 -17.07
N LEU A 113 27.24 0.84 -16.27
CA LEU A 113 25.97 0.15 -15.99
C LEU A 113 24.93 1.09 -15.38
N ASN A 114 25.37 2.07 -14.58
CA ASN A 114 24.49 3.08 -13.97
C ASN A 114 23.94 4.12 -14.97
N LYS A 115 24.43 4.14 -16.22
CA LYS A 115 23.95 5.03 -17.28
C LYS A 115 23.05 4.33 -18.30
N LEU A 116 22.89 3.01 -18.21
CA LEU A 116 22.06 2.24 -19.13
C LEU A 116 20.58 2.62 -19.02
N THR A 117 19.91 2.66 -20.17
CA THR A 117 18.47 2.91 -20.27
C THR A 117 17.67 1.75 -19.67
N TYR A 118 18.06 0.51 -20.02
CA TYR A 118 17.52 -0.69 -19.40
C TYR A 118 18.26 -1.00 -18.10
N ARG A 119 17.66 -0.61 -16.99
CA ARG A 119 18.21 -0.86 -15.66
C ARG A 119 17.07 -1.24 -14.71
N PRO A 120 16.67 -2.53 -14.68
CA PRO A 120 15.62 -2.98 -13.79
C PRO A 120 16.01 -2.75 -12.32
N ILE A 121 14.99 -2.67 -11.45
CA ILE A 121 15.19 -2.28 -10.05
C ILE A 121 16.12 -3.22 -9.28
N PHE A 122 16.10 -4.53 -9.56
CA PHE A 122 16.99 -5.51 -8.93
C PHE A 122 18.46 -5.31 -9.32
N MET A 123 18.73 -4.93 -10.57
CA MET A 123 20.07 -4.59 -11.04
C MET A 123 20.55 -3.28 -10.44
N SER A 124 19.66 -2.29 -10.30
CA SER A 124 20.00 -1.03 -9.62
C SER A 124 20.43 -1.28 -8.17
N VAL A 125 19.77 -2.20 -7.47
CA VAL A 125 20.16 -2.60 -6.11
C VAL A 125 21.50 -3.34 -6.10
N LEU A 126 21.72 -4.30 -7.01
CA LEU A 126 23.01 -4.97 -7.16
C LEU A 126 24.17 -3.97 -7.29
N ILE A 127 24.03 -2.98 -8.18
CA ILE A 127 25.04 -1.93 -8.39
C ILE A 127 25.29 -1.16 -7.10
N ASN A 128 24.22 -0.71 -6.43
CA ASN A 128 24.33 0.07 -5.20
C ASN A 128 24.99 -0.73 -4.06
N ASP A 129 24.66 -2.01 -3.93
CA ASP A 129 25.24 -2.88 -2.93
C ASP A 129 26.72 -3.15 -3.22
N LEU A 130 27.10 -3.39 -4.48
CA LEU A 130 28.49 -3.48 -4.90
C LEU A 130 29.27 -2.21 -4.57
N ILE A 131 28.72 -1.03 -4.91
CA ILE A 131 29.37 0.26 -4.61
C ILE A 131 29.59 0.43 -3.10
N LYS A 132 28.58 0.12 -2.28
CA LYS A 132 28.69 0.22 -0.82
C LYS A 132 29.77 -0.70 -0.26
N GLU A 133 29.81 -1.94 -0.71
CA GLU A 133 30.77 -2.93 -0.21
C GLU A 133 32.20 -2.64 -0.71
N ILE A 134 32.36 -2.11 -1.93
CA ILE A 134 33.64 -1.56 -2.43
C ILE A 134 34.12 -0.39 -1.57
N ILE A 135 33.23 0.54 -1.20
CA ILE A 135 33.57 1.68 -0.32
C ILE A 135 33.96 1.18 1.09
N ALA A 136 33.24 0.18 1.59
CA ALA A 136 33.51 -0.44 2.89
C ALA A 136 34.72 -1.39 2.88
N GLN A 137 35.38 -1.58 1.73
CA GLN A 137 36.54 -2.46 1.55
C GLN A 137 36.29 -3.90 2.03
N LYS A 138 35.08 -4.41 1.81
CA LYS A 138 34.70 -5.77 2.19
C LYS A 138 34.92 -6.76 1.05
N ASP A 139 34.85 -8.06 1.39
CA ASP A 139 34.94 -9.14 0.43
C ASP A 139 33.75 -9.11 -0.56
N LEU A 140 34.07 -9.16 -1.85
CA LEU A 140 33.12 -9.11 -2.96
C LEU A 140 32.80 -10.50 -3.54
N SER A 141 33.45 -11.57 -3.06
CA SER A 141 33.32 -12.94 -3.59
C SER A 141 31.86 -13.38 -3.76
N SER A 142 31.02 -13.10 -2.77
CA SER A 142 29.58 -13.41 -2.76
C SER A 142 28.79 -12.76 -3.90
N PHE A 143 29.25 -11.63 -4.45
CA PHE A 143 28.55 -10.94 -5.53
C PHE A 143 28.68 -11.61 -6.89
N GLU A 144 29.62 -12.54 -7.07
CA GLU A 144 29.72 -13.31 -8.32
C GLU A 144 28.40 -14.03 -8.62
N ILE A 145 27.88 -14.76 -7.62
CA ILE A 145 26.64 -15.51 -7.73
C ILE A 145 25.46 -14.57 -7.98
N LEU A 146 25.46 -13.39 -7.35
CA LEU A 146 24.42 -12.39 -7.54
C LEU A 146 24.43 -11.77 -8.95
N ILE A 147 25.61 -11.55 -9.52
CA ILE A 147 25.77 -11.09 -10.90
C ILE A 147 25.27 -12.16 -11.88
N ASP A 148 25.65 -13.43 -11.70
CA ASP A 148 25.18 -14.53 -12.54
C ASP A 148 23.66 -14.66 -12.54
N LYS A 149 23.05 -14.56 -11.35
CA LYS A 149 21.59 -14.56 -11.22
C LYS A 149 20.96 -13.39 -11.96
N CYS A 150 21.51 -12.19 -11.85
CA CYS A 150 21.01 -11.03 -12.60
C CYS A 150 21.13 -11.23 -14.11
N ILE A 151 22.23 -11.80 -14.60
CA ILE A 151 22.42 -12.11 -16.03
C ILE A 151 21.34 -13.11 -16.50
N LEU A 152 21.11 -14.19 -15.74
CA LEU A 152 20.10 -15.20 -16.06
C LEU A 152 18.69 -14.60 -16.11
N GLN A 153 18.33 -13.77 -15.12
CA GLN A 153 17.03 -13.12 -15.07
C GLN A 153 16.81 -12.15 -16.23
N ILE A 154 17.82 -11.36 -16.60
CA ILE A 154 17.74 -10.45 -17.75
C ILE A 154 17.62 -11.24 -19.06
N SER A 155 18.34 -12.35 -19.18
CA SER A 155 18.25 -13.25 -20.34
C SER A 155 16.89 -13.96 -20.43
N GLU A 156 16.30 -14.34 -19.29
CA GLU A 156 14.92 -14.86 -19.21
C GLU A 156 13.91 -13.80 -19.68
N ILE A 157 14.07 -12.55 -19.27
CA ILE A 157 13.20 -11.44 -19.74
C ILE A 157 13.35 -11.24 -21.24
N LYS A 158 14.59 -11.17 -21.75
CA LYS A 158 14.88 -11.00 -23.17
C LYS A 158 14.22 -12.09 -24.01
N SER A 159 14.47 -13.35 -23.67
CA SER A 159 13.94 -14.50 -24.44
C SER A 159 12.41 -14.53 -24.45
N ILE A 160 11.74 -14.16 -23.36
CA ILE A 160 10.27 -14.12 -23.36
C ILE A 160 9.74 -12.98 -24.23
N GLU A 161 10.41 -11.82 -24.29
CA GLU A 161 10.02 -10.73 -25.19
C GLU A 161 10.21 -11.12 -26.67
N GLU A 162 11.34 -11.75 -27.00
CA GLU A 162 11.64 -12.25 -28.35
C GLU A 162 10.62 -13.31 -28.79
N ASN A 163 10.35 -14.32 -27.94
CA ASN A 163 9.37 -15.36 -28.21
C ASN A 163 7.97 -14.77 -28.43
N ARG A 164 7.57 -13.76 -27.66
CA ARG A 164 6.27 -13.09 -27.86
C ARG A 164 6.17 -12.45 -29.25
N LEU A 165 7.25 -11.81 -29.71
CA LEU A 165 7.29 -11.20 -31.03
C LEU A 165 7.23 -12.23 -32.16
N GLN A 166 7.97 -13.34 -32.01
CA GLN A 166 7.99 -14.43 -32.99
C GLN A 166 6.64 -15.17 -33.06
N GLU A 167 6.00 -15.42 -31.92
CA GLU A 167 4.75 -16.19 -31.87
C GLU A 167 3.48 -15.34 -32.10
N HIS A 168 3.62 -14.03 -32.33
CA HIS A 168 2.52 -13.06 -32.40
C HIS A 168 1.48 -13.16 -31.27
N LYS A 169 1.88 -13.72 -30.11
CA LYS A 169 0.95 -13.98 -29.00
C LYS A 169 0.56 -12.66 -28.34
N LYS A 170 -0.68 -12.24 -28.56
CA LYS A 170 -1.34 -11.20 -27.76
C LYS A 170 -1.68 -11.74 -26.38
N GLN A 171 -0.71 -11.71 -25.47
CA GLN A 171 -0.99 -11.96 -24.06
C GLN A 171 -1.60 -10.71 -23.43
N ALA A 172 -2.87 -10.81 -23.00
CA ALA A 172 -3.49 -9.78 -22.17
C ALA A 172 -2.64 -9.53 -20.92
N LEU A 173 -2.48 -8.27 -20.53
CA LEU A 173 -1.71 -7.84 -19.34
C LEU A 173 -0.19 -8.12 -19.39
N PHE A 174 0.37 -8.49 -20.54
CA PHE A 174 1.80 -8.75 -20.63
C PHE A 174 2.66 -7.52 -20.32
N ASP A 175 2.35 -6.37 -20.92
CA ASP A 175 3.09 -5.12 -20.68
C ASP A 175 2.94 -4.66 -19.20
N PHE A 176 1.79 -4.97 -18.57
CA PHE A 176 1.58 -4.73 -17.15
C PHE A 176 2.51 -5.60 -16.30
N LYS A 177 2.59 -6.90 -16.59
CA LYS A 177 3.49 -7.83 -15.92
C LYS A 177 4.95 -7.42 -16.07
N ARG A 178 5.37 -7.04 -17.29
CA ARG A 178 6.76 -6.64 -17.57
C ARG A 178 7.15 -5.33 -16.93
N SER A 179 6.27 -4.33 -17.00
CA SER A 179 6.46 -3.07 -16.29
C SER A 179 6.58 -3.26 -14.77
N TYR A 180 5.77 -4.17 -14.20
CA TYR A 180 5.87 -4.53 -12.79
C TYR A 180 7.20 -5.23 -12.48
N GLU A 181 7.63 -6.18 -13.31
CA GLU A 181 8.91 -6.88 -13.14
C GLU A 181 10.12 -5.94 -13.22
N TYR A 182 10.06 -4.95 -14.10
CA TYR A 182 11.10 -3.95 -14.32
C TYR A 182 11.22 -2.94 -13.17
N ASN A 183 10.09 -2.45 -12.64
CA ASN A 183 10.06 -1.30 -11.73
C ASN A 183 9.74 -1.62 -10.27
N SER A 184 9.18 -2.79 -9.94
CA SER A 184 8.64 -3.06 -8.60
C SER A 184 9.61 -3.81 -7.68
N GLN A 185 9.74 -3.33 -6.43
CA GLN A 185 10.41 -4.09 -5.35
C GLN A 185 9.67 -5.39 -5.00
N GLY A 186 8.39 -5.50 -5.34
CA GLY A 186 7.64 -6.73 -5.23
C GLY A 186 7.78 -7.65 -6.45
N SER A 187 8.68 -7.40 -7.40
CA SER A 187 8.85 -8.26 -8.59
C SER A 187 9.47 -9.61 -8.26
N LYS A 188 9.24 -10.64 -9.09
CA LYS A 188 9.86 -11.99 -8.94
C LYS A 188 11.38 -11.85 -8.80
N PHE A 189 11.99 -11.12 -9.72
CA PHE A 189 13.43 -10.94 -9.84
C PHE A 189 14.05 -10.16 -8.68
N TYR A 190 13.37 -9.11 -8.19
CA TYR A 190 13.83 -8.38 -7.02
C TYR A 190 13.83 -9.25 -5.76
N ILE A 191 12.78 -10.04 -5.56
CA ILE A 191 12.74 -10.91 -4.39
C ILE A 191 13.77 -12.03 -4.50
N ASP A 192 13.90 -12.66 -5.67
CA ASP A 192 14.93 -13.67 -5.92
C ASP A 192 16.34 -13.11 -5.67
N TYR A 193 16.64 -11.86 -6.07
CA TYR A 193 17.90 -11.20 -5.73
C TYR A 193 18.17 -11.18 -4.21
N TYR A 194 17.18 -10.79 -3.41
CA TYR A 194 17.31 -10.78 -1.94
C TYR A 194 17.34 -12.19 -1.34
N GLU A 195 16.62 -13.16 -1.90
CA GLU A 195 16.71 -14.57 -1.48
C GLU A 195 18.15 -15.08 -1.63
N ASN A 196 18.74 -14.91 -2.82
CA ASN A 196 20.13 -15.33 -3.07
C ASN A 196 21.12 -14.55 -2.19
N LYS A 197 20.93 -13.24 -2.01
CA LYS A 197 21.79 -12.42 -1.14
C LYS A 197 21.73 -12.89 0.33
N GLN A 198 20.58 -13.39 0.77
CA GLN A 198 20.39 -13.90 2.13
C GLN A 198 20.98 -15.29 2.31
N GLU A 199 20.86 -16.19 1.32
CA GLU A 199 21.51 -17.51 1.35
C GLU A 199 23.03 -17.40 1.52
N LEU A 200 23.63 -16.37 0.91
CA LEU A 200 25.07 -16.07 1.03
C LEU A 200 25.43 -15.45 2.40
N ASN A 201 24.48 -14.85 3.10
CA ASN A 201 24.64 -14.26 4.43
C ASN A 201 24.00 -15.16 5.50
N ILE A 202 24.62 -16.32 5.75
CA ILE A 202 24.14 -17.48 6.55
C ILE A 202 23.63 -17.14 7.98
N LYS A 203 23.85 -15.92 8.52
CA LYS A 203 23.81 -15.67 9.98
C LYS A 203 22.61 -14.93 10.58
N THR A 204 21.56 -14.52 9.87
CA THR A 204 20.52 -13.68 10.54
C THR A 204 19.08 -14.13 10.31
N LYS A 205 18.37 -14.57 11.36
CA LYS A 205 16.88 -14.77 11.42
C LYS A 205 16.07 -13.54 10.96
N ARG A 206 16.71 -12.38 10.88
CA ARG A 206 16.17 -11.10 10.39
C ARG A 206 15.98 -11.09 8.86
N SER A 207 16.69 -11.96 8.14
CA SER A 207 16.60 -12.14 6.68
C SER A 207 15.19 -12.58 6.26
N GLU A 208 14.61 -13.54 6.98
CA GLU A 208 13.28 -14.09 6.71
C GLU A 208 12.15 -13.06 6.86
N TRP A 209 12.26 -12.12 7.80
CA TRP A 209 11.28 -11.05 7.98
C TRP A 209 11.36 -10.01 6.86
N ASN A 210 12.57 -9.69 6.41
CA ASN A 210 12.77 -8.83 5.24
C ASN A 210 12.18 -9.50 3.98
N LEU A 211 12.47 -10.79 3.79
CA LEU A 211 11.92 -11.54 2.67
C LEU A 211 10.38 -11.55 2.70
N LEU A 212 9.78 -11.78 3.86
CA LEU A 212 8.33 -11.70 4.03
C LEU A 212 7.80 -10.29 3.73
N ALA A 213 8.47 -9.24 4.20
CA ALA A 213 8.06 -7.86 3.96
C ALA A 213 8.06 -7.52 2.45
N LEU A 214 9.07 -7.99 1.72
CA LEU A 214 9.13 -7.87 0.26
C LEU A 214 8.00 -8.65 -0.43
N GLN A 215 7.68 -9.86 0.06
CA GLN A 215 6.55 -10.63 -0.46
C GLN A 215 5.23 -9.92 -0.18
N MET A 216 5.07 -9.30 0.99
CA MET A 216 3.89 -8.50 1.35
C MET A 216 3.70 -7.25 0.48
N LEU A 217 4.74 -6.74 -0.21
CA LEU A 217 4.56 -5.68 -1.20
C LEU A 217 3.72 -6.16 -2.40
N ARG A 218 3.71 -7.46 -2.71
CA ARG A 218 2.83 -8.06 -3.73
C ARG A 218 1.36 -8.09 -3.30
N PHE A 219 1.09 -7.97 -2.01
CA PHE A 219 -0.27 -7.99 -1.50
C PHE A 219 -1.09 -6.80 -2.02
N TYR A 220 -0.45 -5.66 -2.28
CA TYR A 220 -1.14 -4.46 -2.76
C TYR A 220 -1.84 -4.64 -4.12
N PRO A 221 -1.15 -5.05 -5.22
CA PRO A 221 -1.85 -5.33 -6.47
C PRO A 221 -2.85 -6.48 -6.33
N ILE A 222 -2.54 -7.51 -5.54
CA ILE A 222 -3.47 -8.62 -5.28
C ILE A 222 -4.76 -8.09 -4.65
N LEU A 223 -4.66 -7.18 -3.68
CA LEU A 223 -5.82 -6.58 -3.02
C LEU A 223 -6.67 -5.77 -4.01
N ILE A 224 -6.05 -5.01 -4.92
CA ILE A 224 -6.78 -4.26 -5.97
C ILE A 224 -7.58 -5.22 -6.86
N PHE A 225 -6.94 -6.27 -7.37
CA PHE A 225 -7.64 -7.27 -8.20
C PHE A 225 -8.70 -8.02 -7.41
N SER A 226 -8.44 -8.33 -6.15
CA SER A 226 -9.40 -8.96 -5.25
C SER A 226 -10.65 -8.10 -5.07
N VAL A 227 -10.48 -6.80 -4.82
CA VAL A 227 -11.57 -5.83 -4.73
C VAL A 227 -12.39 -5.78 -6.01
N LEU A 228 -11.76 -5.76 -7.19
CA LEU A 228 -12.46 -5.78 -8.47
C LEU A 228 -13.26 -7.07 -8.67
N ILE A 229 -12.66 -8.23 -8.38
CA ILE A 229 -13.32 -9.54 -8.47
C ILE A 229 -14.52 -9.59 -7.52
N SER A 230 -14.35 -9.14 -6.27
CA SER A 230 -15.42 -9.12 -5.27
C SER A 230 -16.53 -8.14 -5.64
N LEU A 231 -16.20 -7.01 -6.27
CA LEU A 231 -17.19 -6.05 -6.75
C LEU A 231 -18.04 -6.65 -7.88
N ILE A 232 -17.41 -7.29 -8.87
CA ILE A 232 -18.11 -8.00 -9.94
C ILE A 232 -18.98 -9.12 -9.37
N ALA A 233 -18.43 -9.94 -8.46
CA ALA A 233 -19.19 -11.00 -7.81
C ALA A 233 -20.41 -10.44 -7.07
N CYS A 234 -20.24 -9.41 -6.24
CA CYS A 234 -21.34 -8.81 -5.50
C CYS A 234 -22.39 -8.19 -6.43
N MET A 235 -22.00 -7.58 -7.55
CA MET A 235 -22.94 -7.06 -8.55
C MET A 235 -23.77 -8.18 -9.20
N LEU A 236 -23.15 -9.32 -9.52
CA LEU A 236 -23.84 -10.47 -10.10
C LEU A 236 -24.79 -11.14 -9.09
N PHE A 237 -24.41 -11.18 -7.82
CA PHE A 237 -25.22 -11.79 -6.76
C PHE A 237 -26.26 -10.84 -6.14
N ALA A 238 -26.15 -9.52 -6.34
CA ALA A 238 -27.07 -8.55 -5.77
C ALA A 238 -28.54 -8.77 -6.18
N PRO A 239 -28.89 -9.03 -7.45
CA PRO A 239 -30.28 -9.29 -7.85
C PRO A 239 -30.87 -10.52 -7.15
N LEU A 240 -30.08 -11.58 -7.02
CA LEU A 240 -30.48 -12.80 -6.32
C LEU A 240 -30.70 -12.54 -4.81
N ALA A 241 -29.77 -11.79 -4.20
CA ALA A 241 -29.87 -11.42 -2.79
C ALA A 241 -31.09 -10.54 -2.52
N ILE A 242 -31.44 -9.61 -3.41
CA ILE A 242 -32.64 -8.76 -3.31
C ILE A 242 -33.91 -9.63 -3.36
N PHE A 243 -33.94 -10.64 -4.22
CA PHE A 243 -35.11 -11.51 -4.40
C PHE A 243 -35.33 -12.44 -3.20
N VAL A 244 -34.26 -13.02 -2.65
CA VAL A 244 -34.32 -14.00 -1.56
C VAL A 244 -34.37 -13.33 -0.19
N ILE A 245 -33.60 -12.26 0.01
CA ILE A 245 -33.39 -11.62 1.30
C ILE A 245 -34.05 -10.25 1.29
N LYS A 246 -35.26 -10.16 1.85
CA LYS A 246 -36.08 -8.93 1.79
C LYS A 246 -35.64 -7.83 2.76
N LYS A 247 -34.80 -8.14 3.74
CA LYS A 247 -34.36 -7.19 4.79
C LYS A 247 -32.84 -7.12 4.83
N ASP A 248 -32.30 -5.90 5.01
CA ASP A 248 -30.88 -5.63 5.28
C ASP A 248 -29.89 -6.01 4.17
N ILE A 249 -30.35 -6.03 2.92
CA ILE A 249 -29.55 -6.34 1.71
C ILE A 249 -28.24 -5.53 1.67
N PHE A 250 -28.29 -4.24 2.03
CA PHE A 250 -27.10 -3.39 2.05
C PHE A 250 -25.99 -3.94 2.95
N ILE A 251 -26.31 -4.32 4.19
CA ILE A 251 -25.31 -4.89 5.13
C ILE A 251 -24.78 -6.21 4.60
N ILE A 252 -25.67 -7.05 4.08
CA ILE A 252 -25.29 -8.38 3.60
C ILE A 252 -24.32 -8.24 2.42
N LEU A 253 -24.62 -7.38 1.45
CA LEU A 253 -23.75 -7.12 0.32
C LEU A 253 -22.44 -6.44 0.75
N ALA A 254 -22.49 -5.46 1.65
CA ALA A 254 -21.28 -4.79 2.15
C ALA A 254 -20.38 -5.77 2.93
N THR A 255 -20.97 -6.62 3.76
CA THR A 255 -20.26 -7.66 4.52
C THR A 255 -19.68 -8.71 3.58
N ALA A 256 -20.48 -9.23 2.64
CA ALA A 256 -20.02 -10.18 1.64
C ALA A 256 -18.89 -9.60 0.79
N PHE A 257 -18.97 -8.32 0.40
CA PHE A 257 -17.93 -7.64 -0.35
C PHE A 257 -16.60 -7.55 0.42
N VAL A 258 -16.66 -7.11 1.69
CA VAL A 258 -15.46 -6.99 2.54
C VAL A 258 -14.83 -8.37 2.82
N PHE A 259 -15.65 -9.37 3.15
CA PHE A 259 -15.14 -10.73 3.40
C PHE A 259 -14.60 -11.37 2.12
N CYS A 260 -15.33 -11.28 1.00
CA CYS A 260 -14.88 -11.83 -0.27
C CYS A 260 -13.55 -11.20 -0.69
N SER A 261 -13.43 -9.87 -0.63
CA SER A 261 -12.20 -9.16 -1.04
C SER A 261 -11.02 -9.50 -0.14
N THR A 262 -11.24 -9.67 1.16
CA THR A 262 -10.18 -10.04 2.10
C THR A 262 -9.76 -11.49 1.91
N CYS A 263 -10.72 -12.42 1.82
CA CYS A 263 -10.45 -13.85 1.64
C CYS A 263 -9.77 -14.14 0.31
N VAL A 264 -10.27 -13.60 -0.81
CA VAL A 264 -9.65 -13.78 -2.13
C VAL A 264 -8.23 -13.23 -2.14
N ALA A 265 -7.97 -12.09 -1.51
CA ALA A 265 -6.63 -11.51 -1.43
C ALA A 265 -5.67 -12.40 -0.61
N ILE A 266 -6.10 -12.89 0.55
CA ILE A 266 -5.32 -13.78 1.41
C ILE A 266 -5.04 -15.11 0.71
N ILE A 267 -6.05 -15.71 0.06
CA ILE A 267 -5.90 -16.98 -0.66
C ILE A 267 -4.91 -16.80 -1.82
N TRP A 268 -5.09 -15.76 -2.63
CA TRP A 268 -4.20 -15.50 -3.78
C TRP A 268 -2.76 -15.25 -3.32
N HIS A 269 -2.55 -14.41 -2.31
CA HIS A 269 -1.21 -14.18 -1.77
C HIS A 269 -0.61 -15.45 -1.15
N SER A 270 -1.42 -16.29 -0.49
CA SER A 270 -0.96 -17.56 0.07
C SER A 270 -0.52 -18.53 -1.02
N ILE A 271 -1.29 -18.68 -2.10
CA ILE A 271 -0.89 -19.48 -3.28
C ILE A 271 0.44 -18.99 -3.83
N TYR A 272 0.65 -17.67 -3.88
CA TYR A 272 1.92 -17.11 -4.31
C TYR A 272 3.06 -17.50 -3.36
N LEU A 273 2.86 -17.34 -2.06
CA LEU A 273 3.87 -17.60 -1.04
C LEU A 273 4.29 -19.08 -1.01
N PHE A 274 3.36 -20.00 -1.27
CA PHE A 274 3.65 -21.44 -1.36
C PHE A 274 4.54 -21.84 -2.54
N LYS A 275 4.70 -20.98 -3.55
CA LYS A 275 5.62 -21.24 -4.69
C LYS A 275 7.09 -20.98 -4.35
N ASN A 276 7.40 -20.36 -3.20
CA ASN A 276 8.78 -20.07 -2.80
C ASN A 276 9.42 -21.24 -2.05
N LYS A 277 10.76 -21.36 -2.12
CA LYS A 277 11.53 -22.47 -1.49
C LYS A 277 11.37 -22.55 0.04
N ASN A 278 11.13 -21.42 0.71
CA ASN A 278 10.97 -21.32 2.17
C ASN A 278 9.51 -21.09 2.62
N SER A 279 8.54 -21.58 1.85
CA SER A 279 7.12 -21.27 2.00
C SER A 279 6.55 -21.52 3.40
N LYS A 280 6.88 -22.63 4.06
CA LYS A 280 6.30 -22.98 5.38
C LYS A 280 6.67 -21.97 6.47
N ILE A 281 7.93 -21.56 6.53
CA ILE A 281 8.43 -20.60 7.55
C ILE A 281 7.87 -19.21 7.28
N LEU A 282 7.89 -18.79 6.02
CA LEU A 282 7.31 -17.51 5.59
C LEU A 282 5.81 -17.45 5.84
N PHE A 283 5.08 -18.54 5.61
CA PHE A 283 3.64 -18.61 5.83
C PHE A 283 3.30 -18.43 7.30
N LYS A 284 4.02 -19.10 8.21
CA LYS A 284 3.80 -18.95 9.67
C LYS A 284 3.96 -17.50 10.13
N LYS A 285 4.92 -16.77 9.54
CA LYS A 285 5.13 -15.34 9.84
C LYS A 285 4.10 -14.44 9.14
N ALA A 286 3.66 -14.82 7.94
CA ALA A 286 2.62 -14.10 7.19
C ALA A 286 1.28 -14.05 7.94
N ILE A 287 1.01 -15.02 8.82
CA ILE A 287 -0.18 -15.03 9.69
C ILE A 287 -0.34 -13.71 10.45
N ILE A 288 0.75 -13.08 10.93
CA ILE A 288 0.66 -11.78 11.64
C ILE A 288 0.07 -10.67 10.76
N PHE A 289 0.45 -10.65 9.49
CA PHE A 289 -0.10 -9.66 8.55
C PHE A 289 -1.55 -10.00 8.17
N TYR A 290 -1.85 -11.29 7.99
CA TYR A 290 -3.21 -11.74 7.70
C TYR A 290 -4.18 -11.49 8.85
N THR A 291 -3.75 -11.66 10.11
CA THR A 291 -4.60 -11.35 11.27
C THR A 291 -4.92 -9.85 11.32
N ILE A 292 -3.97 -8.96 11.04
CA ILE A 292 -4.23 -7.52 10.96
C ILE A 292 -5.24 -7.21 9.85
N LEU A 293 -5.11 -7.84 8.68
CA LEU A 293 -6.06 -7.67 7.57
C LEU A 293 -7.46 -8.17 7.92
N ILE A 294 -7.57 -9.31 8.61
CA ILE A 294 -8.85 -9.83 9.09
C ILE A 294 -9.47 -8.89 10.13
N ILE A 295 -8.68 -8.36 11.08
CA ILE A 295 -9.15 -7.37 12.05
C ILE A 295 -9.64 -6.10 11.34
N MET A 296 -8.94 -5.66 10.29
CA MET A 296 -9.35 -4.51 9.47
C MET A 296 -10.67 -4.78 8.73
N ALA A 297 -10.85 -5.98 8.19
CA ALA A 297 -12.10 -6.40 7.57
C ALA A 297 -13.26 -6.43 8.57
N LEU A 298 -13.04 -7.00 9.76
CA LEU A 298 -14.04 -7.01 10.84
C LEU A 298 -14.40 -5.59 11.30
N ASN A 299 -13.42 -4.69 11.42
CA ASN A 299 -13.66 -3.29 11.75
C ASN A 299 -14.52 -2.58 10.69
N LEU A 300 -14.24 -2.81 9.40
CA LEU A 300 -15.04 -2.25 8.31
C LEU A 300 -16.49 -2.76 8.34
N VAL A 301 -16.68 -4.06 8.57
CA VAL A 301 -18.02 -4.64 8.71
C VAL A 301 -18.76 -4.00 9.88
N TRP A 302 -18.13 -3.92 11.05
CA TRP A 302 -18.69 -3.24 12.23
C TRP A 302 -19.11 -1.80 11.94
N CYS A 303 -18.26 -1.03 11.24
CA CYS A 303 -18.58 0.34 10.86
C CYS A 303 -19.78 0.42 9.89
N PHE A 304 -19.93 -0.53 8.96
CA PHE A 304 -21.11 -0.56 8.09
C PHE A 304 -22.41 -0.86 8.85
N PHE A 305 -22.36 -1.69 9.90
CA PHE A 305 -23.50 -1.87 10.80
C PHE A 305 -23.88 -0.55 11.50
N ASN A 306 -22.90 0.18 12.04
CA ASN A 306 -23.14 1.47 12.70
C ASN A 306 -23.70 2.54 11.76
N ILE A 307 -23.12 2.69 10.56
CA ILE A 307 -23.59 3.64 9.54
C ILE A 307 -25.04 3.35 9.15
N LYS A 308 -25.43 2.08 9.01
CA LYS A 308 -26.83 1.76 8.73
C LYS A 308 -27.73 2.11 9.92
N ASN A 309 -27.32 1.76 11.14
CA ASN A 309 -28.11 2.05 12.34
C ASN A 309 -28.34 3.55 12.50
N SER A 310 -27.33 4.39 12.22
CA SER A 310 -27.46 5.85 12.28
C SER A 310 -28.45 6.38 11.22
N LEU A 311 -28.51 5.75 10.04
CA LEU A 311 -29.47 6.11 8.98
C LEU A 311 -30.90 5.60 9.25
N SER A 312 -31.06 4.47 9.96
CA SER A 312 -32.37 3.89 10.26
C SER A 312 -33.03 4.45 11.52
N ASN A 313 -32.25 5.04 12.42
CA ASN A 313 -32.78 5.64 13.64
C ASN A 313 -33.55 6.92 13.30
N ASN A 314 -34.88 6.85 13.38
CA ASN A 314 -35.81 7.97 13.19
C ASN A 314 -35.72 9.07 14.29
N ILE A 315 -34.67 9.04 15.14
CA ILE A 315 -34.55 9.88 16.32
C ILE A 315 -34.22 11.33 15.94
N ALA A 316 -33.44 11.54 14.88
CA ALA A 316 -33.16 12.89 14.39
C ALA A 316 -34.37 13.43 13.60
N THR A 317 -34.99 14.47 14.13
CA THR A 317 -36.11 15.20 13.51
C THR A 317 -35.64 16.11 12.37
N ASP A 318 -34.36 16.48 12.34
CA ASP A 318 -33.78 17.34 11.31
C ASP A 318 -32.86 16.57 10.33
N SER A 319 -33.00 16.91 9.05
CA SER A 319 -32.16 16.44 7.95
C SER A 319 -30.67 16.77 8.12
N GLN A 320 -30.33 17.90 8.75
CA GLN A 320 -28.94 18.30 8.97
C GLN A 320 -28.27 17.44 10.04
N GLU A 321 -28.96 17.17 11.15
CA GLU A 321 -28.46 16.30 12.21
C GLU A 321 -28.20 14.87 11.69
N ARG A 322 -29.10 14.34 10.85
CA ARG A 322 -28.88 13.05 10.16
C ARG A 322 -27.63 13.05 9.28
N LEU A 323 -27.40 14.12 8.53
CA LEU A 323 -26.20 14.27 7.69
C LEU A 323 -24.93 14.29 8.55
N PHE A 324 -24.91 15.04 9.65
CA PHE A 324 -23.74 15.10 10.54
C PHE A 324 -23.46 13.77 11.23
N ASN A 325 -24.49 13.08 11.72
CA ASN A 325 -24.33 11.74 12.30
C ASN A 325 -23.74 10.76 11.27
N PHE A 326 -24.23 10.79 10.03
CA PHE A 326 -23.67 9.99 8.95
C PHE A 326 -22.20 10.34 8.63
N LEU A 327 -21.87 11.63 8.55
CA LEU A 327 -20.51 12.10 8.29
C LEU A 327 -19.54 11.70 9.42
N PHE A 328 -19.95 11.79 10.68
CA PHE A 328 -19.13 11.39 11.82
C PHE A 328 -18.93 9.87 11.87
N GLU A 329 -19.93 9.06 11.51
CA GLU A 329 -19.79 7.61 11.40
C GLU A 329 -18.84 7.20 10.27
N ILE A 330 -18.88 7.89 9.12
CA ILE A 330 -17.89 7.72 8.07
C ILE A 330 -16.49 8.13 8.55
N LEU A 331 -16.37 9.27 9.23
CA LEU A 331 -15.11 9.73 9.78
C LEU A 331 -14.54 8.68 10.73
N TYR A 332 -15.35 8.19 11.68
CA TYR A 332 -14.96 7.12 12.60
C TYR A 332 -14.48 5.86 11.86
N CYS A 333 -15.23 5.42 10.85
CA CYS A 333 -14.87 4.27 10.01
C CYS A 333 -13.49 4.44 9.36
N VAL A 334 -13.24 5.61 8.76
CA VAL A 334 -11.98 5.89 8.09
C VAL A 334 -10.84 6.00 9.08
N LEU A 335 -11.01 6.75 10.17
CA LEU A 335 -9.96 6.94 11.17
C LEU A 335 -9.56 5.59 11.81
N SER A 336 -10.53 4.77 12.21
CA SER A 336 -10.28 3.47 12.87
C SER A 336 -9.60 2.48 11.92
N THR A 337 -10.07 2.39 10.68
CA THR A 337 -9.45 1.53 9.66
C THR A 337 -8.06 2.02 9.27
N ALA A 338 -7.86 3.35 9.22
CA ALA A 338 -6.57 3.96 8.94
C ALA A 338 -5.53 3.62 10.01
N LEU A 339 -5.90 3.42 11.29
CA LEU A 339 -4.95 2.98 12.32
C LEU A 339 -4.35 1.62 11.99
N LEU A 340 -5.21 0.65 11.66
CA LEU A 340 -4.78 -0.71 11.30
C LEU A 340 -3.95 -0.70 10.02
N ALA A 341 -4.33 0.10 9.03
CA ALA A 341 -3.54 0.30 7.82
C ALA A 341 -2.17 0.95 8.11
N TYR A 342 -2.11 1.88 9.08
CA TYR A 342 -0.86 2.51 9.51
C TYR A 342 0.07 1.49 10.18
N VAL A 343 -0.46 0.64 11.06
CA VAL A 343 0.29 -0.46 11.71
C VAL A 343 0.79 -1.45 10.65
N PHE A 344 -0.09 -1.91 9.76
CA PHE A 344 0.25 -2.84 8.69
C PHE A 344 1.39 -2.31 7.81
N THR A 345 1.26 -1.07 7.34
CA THR A 345 2.26 -0.46 6.46
C THR A 345 3.58 -0.20 7.18
N THR A 346 3.55 0.19 8.46
CA THR A 346 4.77 0.35 9.26
C THR A 346 5.47 -0.98 9.49
N LEU A 347 4.75 -2.07 9.75
CA LEU A 347 5.34 -3.42 9.88
C LEU A 347 6.10 -3.82 8.60
N ILE A 348 5.51 -3.58 7.43
CA ILE A 348 6.19 -3.84 6.15
C ILE A 348 7.46 -2.99 6.03
N GLU A 349 7.38 -1.68 6.28
CA GLU A 349 8.52 -0.76 6.19
C GLU A 349 9.65 -1.15 7.16
N LEU A 350 9.31 -1.47 8.41
CA LEU A 350 10.24 -1.81 9.49
C LEU A 350 10.97 -3.15 9.28
N PHE A 351 10.32 -4.13 8.65
CA PHE A 351 10.98 -5.39 8.31
C PHE A 351 11.74 -5.34 6.99
N ARG A 352 11.35 -4.45 6.05
CA ARG A 352 12.07 -4.24 4.78
C ARG A 352 13.40 -3.53 4.99
N ASP A 353 13.40 -2.42 5.72
CA ASP A 353 14.58 -1.58 5.90
C ASP A 353 15.41 -2.17 7.06
N VAL A 354 16.65 -2.57 6.80
CA VAL A 354 17.52 -3.38 7.70
C VAL A 354 17.85 -2.67 9.04
N TYR A 355 17.24 -1.52 9.34
CA TYR A 355 17.44 -0.74 10.57
C TYR A 355 16.11 -0.58 11.35
N LEU A 356 16.05 -1.21 12.52
CA LEU A 356 14.95 -1.06 13.47
C LEU A 356 15.11 0.30 14.16
N ASN A 357 14.43 1.32 13.67
CA ASN A 357 14.32 2.57 14.40
C ASN A 357 13.25 2.41 15.50
N LYS A 358 13.65 2.47 16.77
CA LYS A 358 12.74 2.38 17.92
C LYS A 358 11.64 3.44 17.87
N ILE A 359 11.94 4.62 17.33
CA ILE A 359 10.97 5.72 17.19
C ILE A 359 9.85 5.30 16.23
N ILE A 360 10.21 4.70 15.08
CA ILE A 360 9.24 4.21 14.08
C ILE A 360 8.37 3.07 14.66
N LEU A 361 8.96 2.20 15.49
CA LEU A 361 8.21 1.14 16.18
C LEU A 361 7.12 1.72 17.10
N TRP A 362 7.47 2.70 17.92
CA TRP A 362 6.51 3.33 18.83
C TRP A 362 5.45 4.15 18.08
N GLU A 363 5.87 5.02 17.17
CA GLU A 363 4.98 5.92 16.41
C GLU A 363 4.03 5.14 15.48
N GLY A 364 4.56 4.13 14.79
CA GLY A 364 3.83 3.48 13.70
C GLY A 364 3.19 2.14 14.04
N ILE A 365 3.55 1.50 15.16
CA ILE A 365 2.99 0.21 15.57
C ILE A 365 2.36 0.30 16.95
N ILE A 366 3.13 0.63 17.98
CA ILE A 366 2.67 0.46 19.37
C ILE A 366 1.55 1.45 19.70
N ILE A 367 1.78 2.76 19.55
CA ILE A 367 0.78 3.79 19.89
C ILE A 367 -0.52 3.59 19.11
N PRO A 368 -0.53 3.47 17.76
CA PRO A 368 -1.76 3.25 17.02
C PRO A 368 -2.48 1.96 17.39
N SER A 369 -1.75 0.88 17.74
CA SER A 369 -2.37 -0.36 18.21
C SER A 369 -3.04 -0.20 19.57
N VAL A 370 -2.39 0.52 20.51
CA VAL A 370 -2.98 0.82 21.82
C VAL A 370 -4.23 1.67 21.65
N VAL A 371 -4.19 2.73 20.85
CA VAL A 371 -5.36 3.57 20.55
C VAL A 371 -6.49 2.73 19.96
N PHE A 372 -6.20 1.88 18.96
CA PHE A 372 -7.21 0.99 18.39
C PHE A 372 -7.83 0.05 19.44
N LEU A 373 -7.00 -0.63 20.24
CA LEU A 373 -7.46 -1.53 21.30
C LEU A 373 -8.32 -0.81 22.34
N THR A 374 -7.92 0.39 22.78
CA THR A 374 -8.70 1.17 23.75
C THR A 374 -10.10 1.48 23.22
N ILE A 375 -10.21 1.91 21.97
CA ILE A 375 -11.50 2.24 21.35
C ILE A 375 -12.34 0.98 21.11
N SER A 376 -11.72 -0.11 20.66
CA SER A 376 -12.41 -1.40 20.54
C SER A 376 -12.94 -1.89 21.89
N LEU A 377 -12.16 -1.76 22.97
CA LEU A 377 -12.60 -2.12 24.32
C LEU A 377 -13.76 -1.24 24.79
N VAL A 378 -13.69 0.08 24.59
CA VAL A 378 -14.80 0.99 24.91
C VAL A 378 -16.06 0.61 24.13
N ASN A 379 -15.94 0.28 22.83
CA ASN A 379 -17.07 -0.18 22.04
C ASN A 379 -17.65 -1.52 22.52
N LEU A 380 -16.81 -2.47 22.91
CA LEU A 380 -17.26 -3.77 23.45
C LEU A 380 -17.98 -3.61 24.80
N LEU A 381 -17.44 -2.80 25.70
CA LEU A 381 -18.06 -2.50 27.00
C LEU A 381 -19.39 -1.77 26.83
N ASN A 382 -19.51 -0.94 25.78
CA ASN A 382 -20.72 -0.21 25.47
C ASN A 382 -21.87 -1.09 25.00
N ILE A 383 -21.60 -2.19 24.27
CA ILE A 383 -22.62 -3.20 23.93
C ILE A 383 -23.27 -3.78 25.21
N ALA A 384 -22.54 -3.78 26.33
CA ALA A 384 -22.97 -4.42 27.56
C ALA A 384 -23.60 -3.48 28.60
N VAL A 385 -23.23 -2.18 28.67
CA VAL A 385 -23.54 -1.36 29.87
C VAL A 385 -23.88 0.14 29.62
N PHE A 386 -23.46 0.79 28.53
CA PHE A 386 -23.46 2.26 28.42
C PHE A 386 -24.39 2.89 27.36
N ASN A 387 -24.60 4.21 27.47
CA ASN A 387 -25.32 5.04 26.49
C ASN A 387 -24.49 5.19 25.20
N SER A 388 -25.02 4.68 24.10
CA SER A 388 -24.29 4.49 22.83
C SER A 388 -23.75 5.77 22.19
N ALA A 389 -24.40 6.91 22.42
CA ALA A 389 -24.00 8.20 21.85
C ALA A 389 -22.74 8.78 22.51
N VAL A 390 -22.64 8.70 23.84
CA VAL A 390 -21.50 9.27 24.60
C VAL A 390 -20.22 8.53 24.26
N THR A 391 -20.26 7.21 24.20
CA THR A 391 -19.11 6.37 23.86
C THR A 391 -18.62 6.59 22.44
N PHE A 392 -19.54 6.79 21.48
CA PHE A 392 -19.18 7.11 20.10
C PHE A 392 -18.40 8.44 20.04
N ASN A 393 -18.91 9.48 20.70
CA ASN A 393 -18.27 10.80 20.73
C ASN A 393 -16.88 10.75 21.40
N VAL A 394 -16.75 10.03 22.52
CA VAL A 394 -15.45 9.85 23.20
C VAL A 394 -14.46 9.12 22.29
N ASN A 395 -14.89 8.04 21.63
CA ASN A 395 -14.02 7.30 20.72
C ASN A 395 -13.59 8.14 19.51
N LEU A 396 -14.52 8.88 18.92
CA LEU A 396 -14.23 9.79 17.80
C LEU A 396 -13.25 10.90 18.22
N LEU A 397 -13.39 11.43 19.43
CA LEU A 397 -12.49 12.45 19.98
C LEU A 397 -11.08 11.89 20.20
N ILE A 398 -10.94 10.72 20.83
CA ILE A 398 -9.64 10.04 21.02
C ILE A 398 -8.95 9.82 19.67
N MET A 399 -9.69 9.30 18.69
CA MET A 399 -9.18 9.11 17.33
C MET A 399 -8.73 10.41 16.69
N SER A 400 -9.51 11.47 16.86
CA SER A 400 -9.22 12.76 16.26
C SER A 400 -7.96 13.39 16.86
N ILE A 401 -7.83 13.36 18.19
CA ILE A 401 -6.63 13.82 18.90
C ILE A 401 -5.41 13.04 18.42
N TYR A 402 -5.50 11.71 18.32
CA TYR A 402 -4.40 10.89 17.82
C TYR A 402 -3.98 11.32 16.40
N TRP A 403 -4.91 11.41 15.46
CA TRP A 403 -4.56 11.72 14.07
C TRP A 403 -4.03 13.13 13.88
N VAL A 404 -4.56 14.10 14.63
CA VAL A 404 -4.04 15.47 14.66
C VAL A 404 -2.61 15.47 15.25
N SER A 405 -2.35 14.73 16.33
CA SER A 405 -1.01 14.61 16.91
C SER A 405 0.00 14.01 15.91
N VAL A 406 -0.41 13.02 15.11
CA VAL A 406 0.43 12.44 14.05
C VAL A 406 0.82 13.50 13.02
N TRP A 407 -0.06 14.43 12.66
CA TRP A 407 0.29 15.53 11.74
C TRP A 407 1.38 16.43 12.30
N PHE A 408 1.27 16.84 13.57
CA PHE A 408 2.27 17.66 14.23
C PHE A 408 3.63 16.96 14.40
N MET A 409 3.63 15.65 14.62
CA MET A 409 4.86 14.85 14.78
C MET A 409 5.55 14.54 13.44
N THR A 410 4.83 14.60 12.31
CA THR A 410 5.35 14.21 10.99
C THR A 410 6.53 15.07 10.48
N PRO A 411 6.55 16.41 10.60
CA PRO A 411 7.71 17.21 10.18
C PRO A 411 8.93 17.06 11.09
N ILE A 412 8.76 16.72 12.37
CA ILE A 412 9.83 16.58 13.36
C ILE A 412 10.67 15.32 13.12
N LEU A 413 10.11 14.31 12.44
CA LEU A 413 10.70 12.97 12.26
C LEU A 413 11.28 12.73 10.85
N LYS A 414 11.43 13.78 10.04
CA LYS A 414 12.14 13.71 8.74
C LYS A 414 13.66 13.85 8.85
N PHE A 415 14.19 13.97 10.06
CA PHE A 415 15.63 14.02 10.36
C PHE A 415 16.12 12.71 10.97
#